data_AF-A0A0B0PSU6-F1
#
_entry.id   AF-A0A0B0PSU6-F1
#
_cell.length_a   1.000
_cell.length_b   1.000
_cell.length_c   1.000
_cell.angle_alpha   90.00
_cell.angle_beta   90.00
_cell.angle_gamma   90.00
#
_symmetry.space_group_name_H-M   'P 1'
#
loop_
_entity.id
_entity.type
_entity.pdbx_description
1 polymer ?
#
loop_
_entity_poly.entity_id
_entity_poly.type
_entity_poly.pdbx_seq_one_letter_code
_entity_poly.pdbx_strand_id
1 'polypeptide(L)'
;MVKQLSKSQAITYEEKELLLTISAHLHCKFTALVEHEEGAQVTKFLALDKCLPGLKFLQIVDIESDPGPYEVQYDEEWLAIT
;
A
#
# COMPACT_ATOMS: atom_id res chain seq x y z
N MET A 1 -1.69 -11.29 13.07
CA MET A 1 -2.47 -12.28 12.28
C MET A 1 -2.73 -11.68 10.89
N VAL A 2 -2.61 -12.45 9.79
CA VAL A 2 -2.80 -11.93 8.41
C VAL A 2 -4.22 -12.19 7.93
N LYS A 3 -4.94 -11.13 7.54
CA LYS A 3 -6.30 -11.24 6.99
C LYS A 3 -6.30 -10.87 5.50
N GLN A 4 -6.77 -11.79 4.64
CA GLN A 4 -7.03 -11.47 3.23
C GLN A 4 -8.29 -10.62 3.10
N LEU A 5 -8.22 -9.57 2.26
CA LEU A 5 -9.37 -8.73 1.97
C LEU A 5 -10.19 -9.29 0.80
N SER A 6 -11.50 -9.39 0.99
CA SER A 6 -12.49 -9.76 -0.03
C SER A 6 -12.83 -8.54 -0.91
N LYS A 7 -13.16 -8.78 -2.19
CA LYS A 7 -13.38 -7.78 -3.26
C LYS A 7 -14.42 -6.67 -2.95
N SER A 8 -15.24 -6.81 -1.91
CA SER A 8 -16.30 -5.86 -1.55
C SER A 8 -15.98 -4.97 -0.34
N GLN A 9 -14.84 -5.14 0.32
CA GLN A 9 -14.47 -4.29 1.44
C GLN A 9 -13.71 -3.08 0.90
N ALA A 10 -14.47 -2.09 0.44
CA ALA A 10 -13.97 -0.72 0.31
C ALA A 10 -13.30 -0.34 1.63
N ILE A 11 -12.05 0.09 1.51
CA ILE A 11 -11.12 0.35 2.61
C ILE A 11 -11.66 1.56 3.38
N THR A 12 -12.55 1.29 4.33
CA THR A 12 -13.06 2.28 5.28
C THR A 12 -12.76 1.70 6.65
N TYR A 13 -11.55 1.96 7.14
CA TYR A 13 -11.10 1.56 8.47
C TYR A 13 -10.29 2.73 9.03
N GLU A 14 -10.75 3.23 10.18
CA GLU A 14 -10.26 4.40 10.91
C GLU A 14 -8.73 4.41 11.09
N GLU A 15 -8.11 5.54 10.74
CA GLU A 15 -7.07 6.34 11.42
C GLU A 15 -6.01 5.67 12.33
N LYS A 16 -5.74 4.38 12.22
CA LYS A 16 -4.47 3.83 12.71
C LYS A 16 -3.38 4.17 11.70
N GLU A 17 -2.20 4.56 12.16
CA GLU A 17 -1.04 4.82 11.28
C GLU A 17 -0.84 3.64 10.34
N LEU A 18 -1.29 3.85 9.11
CA LEU A 18 -1.54 2.80 8.14
C LEU A 18 -0.39 2.83 7.16
N LEU A 19 0.57 1.93 7.38
CA LEU A 19 1.71 1.77 6.49
C LEU A 19 1.28 0.98 5.25
N LEU A 20 1.66 1.45 4.06
CA LEU A 20 1.38 0.78 2.79
C LEU A 20 2.67 0.15 2.23
N THR A 21 2.63 -1.15 1.93
CA THR A 21 3.71 -1.86 1.23
C THR A 21 3.22 -2.38 -0.12
N ILE A 22 3.97 -2.10 -1.18
CA ILE A 22 3.66 -2.49 -2.56
C ILE A 22 4.72 -3.49 -3.07
N SER A 23 4.28 -4.55 -3.74
CA SER A 23 5.15 -5.54 -4.42
C SER A 23 4.55 -6.00 -5.75
N ALA A 24 5.35 -6.47 -6.69
CA ALA A 24 4.89 -6.84 -8.04
C ALA A 24 5.59 -8.07 -8.65
N HIS A 25 6.19 -8.95 -7.84
CA HIS A 25 7.02 -10.06 -8.36
C HIS A 25 6.27 -11.38 -8.57
N LEU A 26 5.26 -11.67 -7.74
CA LEU A 26 4.63 -13.00 -7.64
C LEU A 26 3.62 -13.31 -8.77
N HIS A 27 3.41 -12.40 -9.73
CA HIS A 27 2.44 -12.52 -10.81
C HIS A 27 1.03 -12.88 -10.31
N CYS A 28 0.61 -12.25 -9.20
CA CYS A 28 -0.73 -12.41 -8.67
C CYS A 28 -1.17 -11.13 -7.96
N LYS A 29 -2.42 -10.70 -8.19
CA LYS A 29 -3.02 -9.65 -7.38
C LYS A 29 -3.41 -10.21 -6.02
N PHE A 30 -2.85 -9.66 -4.96
CA PHE A 30 -3.14 -10.04 -3.59
C PHE A 30 -3.19 -8.81 -2.70
N THR A 31 -4.11 -8.80 -1.73
CA THR A 31 -4.23 -7.71 -0.76
C THR A 31 -4.45 -8.30 0.62
N ALA A 32 -3.66 -7.85 1.60
CA ALA A 32 -3.76 -8.29 2.97
C ALA A 32 -3.55 -7.16 3.97
N LEU A 33 -4.09 -7.38 5.17
CA LEU A 33 -3.78 -6.60 6.36
C LEU A 33 -2.88 -7.42 7.25
N VAL A 34 -1.76 -6.82 7.64
CA VAL A 34 -0.78 -7.39 8.56
C VAL A 34 -0.85 -6.62 9.86
N GLU A 35 -1.42 -7.26 10.89
CA GLU A 35 -1.42 -6.75 12.26
C GLU A 35 -0.09 -7.12 12.92
N HIS A 36 0.62 -6.12 13.46
CA HIS A 36 1.88 -6.30 14.21
C HIS A 36 1.62 -6.54 15.70
N GLU A 37 2.61 -7.12 16.40
CA GLU A 37 2.44 -7.72 17.74
C GLU A 37 1.98 -6.74 18.84
N GLU A 38 2.20 -5.44 18.69
CA GLU A 38 1.70 -4.42 19.64
C GLU A 38 0.27 -3.94 19.36
N GLY A 39 -0.40 -4.42 18.30
CA GLY A 39 -1.78 -4.07 17.95
C GLY A 39 -2.02 -2.60 17.57
N ALA A 40 -0.99 -1.76 17.70
CA ALA A 40 -0.99 -0.34 17.38
C ALA A 40 -0.83 -0.09 15.88
N GLN A 41 -0.08 -0.95 15.17
CA GLN A 41 0.26 -0.76 13.76
C GLN A 41 -0.35 -1.84 12.88
N VAL A 42 -0.93 -1.41 11.77
CA VAL A 42 -1.46 -2.29 10.73
C VAL A 42 -0.83 -1.89 9.40
N THR A 43 -0.23 -2.84 8.71
CA THR A 43 0.33 -2.63 7.37
C THR A 43 -0.63 -3.18 6.32
N LYS A 44 -0.99 -2.35 5.34
CA LYS A 44 -1.66 -2.78 4.11
C LYS A 44 -0.62 -3.31 3.14
N PHE A 45 -0.73 -4.58 2.79
CA PHE A 45 0.11 -5.21 1.78
C PHE A 45 -0.65 -5.34 0.47
N LEU A 46 -0.06 -4.85 -0.62
CA LEU A 46 -0.59 -4.94 -1.97
C LEU A 46 0.43 -5.59 -2.91
N ALA A 47 0.08 -6.76 -3.45
CA ALA A 47 0.77 -7.35 -4.59
C ALA A 47 0.00 -7.09 -5.88
N LEU A 48 0.72 -6.71 -6.93
CA LEU A 48 0.21 -6.49 -8.26
C LEU A 48 0.58 -7.63 -9.22
N ASP A 49 -0.26 -7.81 -10.23
CA ASP A 49 -0.03 -8.77 -11.29
C ASP A 49 0.89 -8.21 -12.39
N LYS A 50 1.39 -9.08 -13.27
CA LYS A 50 2.17 -8.66 -14.45
C LYS A 50 1.28 -7.92 -15.45
N CYS A 51 1.86 -6.97 -16.17
CA CYS A 51 1.22 -6.21 -17.25
C CYS A 51 0.91 -7.06 -18.49
N LEU A 52 0.06 -8.08 -18.32
CA LEU A 52 -0.45 -8.93 -19.39
C LEU A 52 -1.96 -8.68 -19.59
N PRO A 53 -2.48 -8.91 -20.80
CA PRO A 53 -3.91 -8.80 -21.07
C PRO A 53 -4.75 -9.64 -20.10
N GLY A 54 -5.82 -9.05 -19.56
CA GLY A 54 -6.77 -9.73 -18.66
C GLY A 54 -6.32 -9.87 -17.21
N LEU A 55 -5.12 -9.42 -16.84
CA LEU A 55 -4.62 -9.44 -15.47
C LEU A 55 -4.83 -8.10 -14.75
N LYS A 56 -4.80 -8.14 -13.42
CA LYS A 56 -5.02 -6.96 -12.57
C LYS A 56 -3.69 -6.34 -12.14
N PHE A 57 -3.03 -5.68 -13.09
CA PHE A 57 -1.68 -5.12 -12.91
C PHE A 57 -1.64 -3.68 -12.39
N LEU A 58 -2.78 -2.98 -12.34
CA LEU A 58 -2.87 -1.59 -11.87
C LEU A 58 -3.83 -1.47 -10.67
N GLN A 59 -3.42 -0.70 -9.67
CA GLN A 59 -4.24 -0.30 -8.54
C GLN A 59 -4.06 1.20 -8.31
N ILE A 60 -5.17 1.94 -8.27
CA ILE A 60 -5.20 3.34 -7.86
C ILE A 60 -5.49 3.35 -6.35
N VAL A 61 -4.74 4.17 -5.61
CA VAL A 61 -4.87 4.34 -4.16
C VAL A 61 -5.07 5.82 -3.90
N ASP A 62 -6.15 6.16 -3.21
CA ASP A 62 -6.39 7.51 -2.71
C ASP A 62 -5.66 7.68 -1.38
N ILE A 63 -4.84 8.72 -1.30
CA ILE A 63 -4.09 9.09 -0.09
C ILE A 63 -4.53 10.50 0.27
N GLU A 64 -4.99 10.66 1.51
CA GLU A 64 -5.32 11.98 2.05
C GLU A 64 -4.06 12.84 2.06
N SER A 65 -4.17 14.03 1.46
CA SER A 65 -3.06 14.97 1.35
C SER A 65 -3.59 16.39 1.40
N ASP A 66 -2.74 17.31 1.85
CA ASP A 66 -3.04 18.73 1.82
C ASP A 66 -3.21 19.22 0.36
N PRO A 67 -4.05 20.23 0.12
CA PRO A 67 -4.24 20.79 -1.20
C PRO A 67 -2.97 21.49 -1.69
N GLY A 68 -2.53 21.21 -2.91
CA GLY A 68 -1.42 21.95 -3.52
C GLY A 68 -1.08 21.52 -4.93
N PRO A 69 -0.15 22.22 -5.60
CA PRO A 69 0.64 21.57 -6.62
C PRO A 69 1.53 20.51 -5.94
N TYR A 70 1.43 19.26 -6.39
CA TYR A 70 2.31 18.18 -5.92
C TYR A 70 3.62 18.20 -6.72
N GLU A 71 4.74 18.25 -6.02
CA GLU A 71 6.09 18.22 -6.62
C GLU A 71 6.88 17.02 -6.10
N VAL A 72 7.71 16.42 -6.97
CA VAL A 72 8.60 15.32 -6.58
C VAL A 72 9.86 15.92 -5.97
N GLN A 73 10.19 15.52 -4.75
CA GLN A 73 11.35 16.00 -3.99
C GLN A 73 12.24 14.84 -3.57
N TYR A 74 13.53 15.14 -3.33
CA TYR A 74 14.45 14.18 -2.74
C TYR A 74 14.27 14.15 -1.22
N ASP A 75 14.43 12.97 -0.64
CA ASP A 75 14.44 12.79 0.81
C ASP A 75 15.82 13.16 1.37
N GLU A 76 15.87 14.07 2.35
CA GLU A 76 17.11 14.57 2.94
C GLU A 76 17.87 13.47 3.70
N GLU A 77 17.18 12.54 4.37
CA GLU A 77 17.82 11.43 5.09
C GLU A 77 18.49 10.46 4.13
N TRP A 78 17.89 10.23 2.95
CA TRP A 78 18.49 9.42 1.89
C TRP A 78 19.71 10.09 1.26
N LEU A 79 19.71 11.43 1.14
CA LEU A 79 20.85 12.19 0.62
C LEU A 79 22.03 12.24 1.60
N ALA A 80 21.76 12.08 2.90
CA ALA A 80 22.78 12.15 3.95
C ALA A 80 23.67 10.90 4.07
N ILE A 81 23.41 9.84 3.30
CA ILE A 81 24.17 8.58 3.35
C ILE A 81 25.51 8.74 2.58
N THR A 82 26.65 8.65 3.27
CA THR A 82 28.02 8.78 2.71
C THR A 82 28.89 7.54 2.89
#